data_AF-A0A8E0WNF3-F1
#
_entry.id   AF-A0A8E0WNF3-F1
#
_cell.length_a   1.000
_cell.length_b   1.000
_cell.length_c   1.000
_cell.angle_alpha   90.00
_cell.angle_beta   90.00
_cell.angle_gamma   90.00
#
_symmetry.space_group_name_H-M   'P 1'
#
loop_
_entity.id
_entity.type
_entity.pdbx_description
1 polymer ?
#
loop_
_entity_poly.entity_id
_entity_poly.type
_entity_poly.pdbx_seq_one_letter_code
_entity_poly.pdbx_strand_id
1 'polypeptide(L)' 'MRENLQQIRNILLENATIPLERRTLFFKTRKGEYGEHDRFIGVTVPTLRKIAKSYYNLDVGDLSRLITSEFNE' A
#
# COMPACT_ATOMS: atom_id res chain seq x y z
N MET A 1 17.58 -8.05 -7.32
CA MET A 1 16.13 -8.38 -7.32
C MET A 1 15.49 -8.54 -5.93
N ARG A 2 16.20 -8.37 -4.79
CA ARG A 2 15.55 -8.28 -3.46
C ARG A 2 15.32 -6.84 -2.98
N GLU A 3 15.91 -5.86 -3.67
CA GLU A 3 16.03 -4.47 -3.20
C GLU A 3 14.77 -3.64 -3.47
N ASN A 4 14.06 -3.88 -4.59
CA ASN A 4 12.93 -3.06 -5.00
C ASN A 4 11.76 -3.12 -4.03
N LEU A 5 11.36 -4.31 -3.57
CA LEU A 5 10.21 -4.46 -2.66
C LEU A 5 10.45 -3.83 -1.29
N GLN A 6 11.64 -4.01 -0.73
CA GLN A 6 11.99 -3.40 0.54
C GLN A 6 12.03 -1.88 0.40
N GLN A 7 12.57 -1.38 -0.72
CA GLN A 7 12.61 0.04 -1.00
C GLN A 7 11.21 0.64 -1.19
N ILE A 8 10.33 -0.01 -1.97
CA ILE A 8 8.93 0.41 -2.14
C ILE A 8 8.22 0.45 -0.78
N ARG A 9 8.38 -0.59 0.04
CA ARG A 9 7.78 -0.62 1.38
C ARG A 9 8.27 0.53 2.26
N ASN A 10 9.58 0.80 2.27
CA ASN A 10 10.13 1.91 3.04
C ASN A 10 9.58 3.27 2.55
N ILE A 11 9.52 3.48 1.23
CA ILE A 11 8.96 4.70 0.64
C ILE A 11 7.49 4.86 1.02
N LEU A 12 6.69 3.79 0.98
CA LEU A 12 5.29 3.84 1.40
C LEU A 12 5.15 4.22 2.89
N LEU A 13 5.99 3.65 3.76
CA LEU A 13 5.98 3.98 5.19
C LEU A 13 6.39 5.43 5.46
N GLU A 14 7.41 5.94 4.76
CA GLU A 14 7.85 7.34 4.88
C GLU A 14 6.80 8.34 4.40
N ASN A 15 5.96 7.95 3.44
CA ASN A 15 4.90 8.80 2.87
C ASN A 15 3.52 8.57 3.50
N ALA A 16 3.42 7.71 4.51
CA ALA A 16 2.19 7.42 5.22
C ALA A 16 1.81 8.60 6.13
N THR A 17 0.81 9.36 5.70
CA THR A 17 0.36 10.58 6.41
C THR A 17 -1.03 10.43 7.01
N ILE A 18 -1.80 9.41 6.57
CA ILE A 18 -3.16 9.16 7.05
C ILE A 18 -3.11 8.29 8.31
N PRO A 19 -3.62 8.76 9.46
CA PRO A 19 -3.68 7.97 10.69
C PRO A 19 -4.53 6.71 10.56
N LEU A 20 -4.22 5.69 11.38
CA LEU A 20 -4.90 4.38 11.36
C LEU A 20 -6.41 4.49 11.55
N GLU A 21 -6.85 5.33 12.48
CA GLU A 21 -8.26 5.52 12.78
C GLU A 21 -9.03 6.05 11.57
N ARG A 22 -8.45 7.04 10.87
CA ARG A 22 -9.08 7.67 9.70
C ARG A 22 -9.20 6.70 8.54
N ARG A 23 -8.15 5.93 8.24
CA ARG A 23 -8.19 4.93 7.16
C ARG A 23 -9.12 3.76 7.50
N THR A 24 -9.14 3.31 8.75
CA THR A 24 -10.06 2.26 9.23
C THR A 24 -11.52 2.65 9.05
N LEU A 25 -11.89 3.90 9.37
CA LEU A 25 -13.23 4.42 9.18
C LEU A 25 -13.61 4.58 7.69
N PHE A 26 -12.69 5.10 6.88
CA PHE A 26 -12.95 5.36 5.46
C PHE A 26 -13.13 4.07 4.65
N PHE A 27 -12.23 3.11 4.84
CA PHE A 27 -12.24 1.83 4.13
C PHE A 27 -13.08 0.76 4.84
N LYS A 28 -13.66 1.09 6.00
CA LYS A 28 -14.50 0.19 6.80
C LYS A 28 -13.79 -1.13 7.08
N THR A 29 -12.60 -1.02 7.67
CA THR A 29 -11.75 -2.18 7.98
C THR A 29 -11.92 -2.68 9.42
N ARG A 30 -13.04 -2.34 10.07
CA ARG A 30 -13.36 -2.89 11.39
C ARG A 30 -13.96 -4.28 11.25
N LYS A 31 -13.92 -5.04 12.34
CA LYS A 31 -14.56 -6.35 12.41
C LYS A 31 -16.04 -6.26 12.06
N GLY A 32 -16.51 -7.11 11.15
CA GLY A 32 -17.87 -7.16 10.64
C GLY A 32 -18.18 -6.17 9.52
N GLU A 33 -17.19 -5.41 9.05
CA GLU A 33 -17.35 -4.47 7.94
C GLU A 33 -16.78 -5.00 6.62
N TYR A 34 -17.13 -4.33 5.51
CA TYR A 34 -16.78 -4.74 4.15
C TYR A 34 -15.28 -4.96 3.93
N GLY A 35 -14.44 -4.12 4.52
CA GLY A 35 -12.98 -4.16 4.38
C GLY A 35 -12.27 -4.83 5.55
N GLU A 36 -12.93 -5.68 6.35
CA GLU A 36 -12.34 -6.28 7.57
C GLU A 36 -10.97 -6.92 7.34
N HIS A 37 -10.75 -7.51 6.16
CA HIS A 37 -9.50 -8.21 5.83
C HIS A 37 -8.48 -7.32 5.09
N ASP A 38 -8.86 -6.10 4.73
CA ASP A 38 -8.00 -5.16 4.01
C ASP A 38 -7.13 -4.37 4.99
N ARG A 39 -5.86 -4.18 4.63
CA ARG A 39 -4.92 -3.33 5.38
C ARG A 39 -4.38 -2.21 4.52
N PHE A 40 -4.35 -1.00 5.09
CA PHE A 40 -3.83 0.18 4.44
C PHE A 40 -2.69 0.77 5.29
N ILE A 41 -1.61 1.21 4.63
CA ILE A 41 -0.49 1.91 5.29
C ILE A 41 -0.90 3.37 5.55
N GLY A 42 -1.61 3.99 4.60
CA GLY A 42 -2.17 5.34 4.75
C GLY A 42 -1.42 6.41 3.96
N VAL A 43 -1.00 6.08 2.76
CA VAL A 43 -0.50 7.00 1.74
C VAL A 43 -1.70 7.60 1.00
N THR A 44 -1.61 8.87 0.61
CA THR A 44 -2.68 9.48 -0.18
C THR A 44 -2.61 9.00 -1.63
N VAL A 45 -3.78 8.86 -2.28
CA VAL A 45 -3.87 8.44 -3.69
C VAL A 45 -2.97 9.28 -4.63
N PRO A 46 -2.88 10.62 -4.51
CA PRO A 46 -1.96 11.41 -5.35
C PRO A 46 -0.48 11.04 -5.15
N THR A 47 -0.04 10.79 -3.92
CA THR A 47 1.34 10.40 -3.62
C THR A 47 1.62 8.98 -4.10
N LEU A 48 0.69 8.05 -3.88
CA LEU A 48 0.80 6.68 -4.34
C LEU A 48 0.97 6.60 -5.86
N ARG A 49 0.17 7.36 -6.63
CA ARG A 49 0.31 7.41 -8.10
C ARG A 49 1.69 7.89 -8.55
N LYS A 50 2.31 8.83 -7.83
CA LYS A 50 3.68 9.29 -8.12
C LYS A 50 4.69 8.18 -7.88
N ILE A 51 4.59 7.48 -6.76
CA ILE A 51 5.47 6.34 -6.42
C ILE A 51 5.32 5.25 -7.49
N ALA A 52 4.08 4.84 -7.80
CA ALA A 52 3.82 3.81 -8.80
C ALA A 52 4.41 4.15 -10.18
N LYS A 53 4.36 5.42 -10.59
CA LYS A 53 4.95 5.88 -11.85
C LYS A 53 6.48 5.71 -11.89
N SER A 54 7.17 5.89 -10.76
CA SER A 54 8.62 5.68 -10.66
C SER A 54 9.02 4.20 -10.78
N TYR A 55 8.08 3.29 -10.51
CA TYR A 55 8.27 1.84 -10.59
C TYR A 55 7.46 1.21 -11.73
N TYR A 56 7.21 1.95 -12.82
CA TYR A 56 6.40 1.46 -13.94
C TYR A 56 6.97 0.19 -14.62
N ASN A 57 8.29 0.04 -14.65
CA ASN A 57 8.98 -1.11 -15.24
C ASN A 57 9.31 -2.21 -14.21
N LEU A 58 8.45 -2.40 -13.20
CA LEU A 58 8.67 -3.44 -12.19
C LEU A 58 8.60 -4.83 -12.85
N ASP A 59 9.48 -5.73 -12.43
CA ASP A 59 9.45 -7.12 -12.89
C ASP A 59 8.18 -7.83 -12.42
N VAL A 60 7.71 -8.79 -13.22
CA VAL A 60 6.50 -9.57 -12.94
C VAL A 60 6.60 -10.30 -11.60
N GLY A 61 7.79 -10.76 -11.20
CA GLY A 61 8.01 -11.41 -9.91
C GLY A 61 7.79 -10.47 -8.72
N ASP A 62 8.25 -9.23 -8.83
CA ASP A 62 8.03 -8.20 -7.81
C ASP A 62 6.57 -7.72 -7.81
N LEU A 63 5.95 -7.57 -8.99
CA LEU A 63 4.53 -7.22 -9.12
C LEU A 63 3.63 -8.29 -8.49
N SER A 64 3.90 -9.57 -8.75
CA SER A 64 3.14 -10.67 -8.16
C SER A 64 3.18 -10.61 -6.63
N ARG A 65 4.33 -10.29 -6.04
CA ARG A 65 4.48 -10.15 -4.58
C ARG A 65 3.72 -8.95 -4.03
N LEU A 66 3.65 -7.83 -4.77
CA LEU A 66 2.85 -6.68 -4.38
C LEU A 66 1.36 -7.00 -4.40
N ILE A 67 0.86 -7.68 -5.44
CA ILE A 67 -0.56 -8.03 -5.57
C ILE A 67 -1.00 -9.07 -4.53
N THR A 68 -0.11 -10.00 -4.15
CA THR A 68 -0.39 -10.99 -3.11
C THR A 68 -0.15 -10.46 -1.69
N SER A 69 0.25 -9.20 -1.54
CA SER A 69 0.43 -8.57 -0.24
C SER A 69 -0.90 -8.43 0.48
N GLU A 70 -0.86 -8.49 1.81
CA GLU A 70 -2.03 -8.24 2.65
C GLU A 70 -2.39 -6.74 2.74
N PHE A 71 -1.51 -5.88 2.23
CA PHE A 71 -1.72 -4.44 2.17
C PHE A 71 -2.27 -4.02 0.81
N ASN A 72 -3.44 -3.40 0.84
CA ASN A 72 -4.02 -2.66 -0.26
C ASN A 72 -3.69 -1.18 -0.04
N GLU A 73 -2.97 -0.56 -0.96
CA GLU A 73 -2.67 0.87 -0.95
C GLU A 73 -3.19 1.49 -2.25
#